data_AF-A0A0S1SE51-F1
#
_entry.id   AF-A0A0S1SE51-F1
#
_cell.length_a   1.000
_cell.length_b   1.000
_cell.length_c   1.000
_cell.angle_alpha   90.00
_cell.angle_beta   90.00
_cell.angle_gamma   90.00
#
_symmetry.space_group_name_H-M   'P 1'
#
loop_
_entity.id
_entity.type
_entity.pdbx_description
1 polymer ?
#
loop_
_entity_poly.entity_id
_entity_poly.type
_entity_poly.pdbx_seq_one_letter_code
_entity_poly.pdbx_strand_id
1 'polypeptide(L)'
;MEPTLRLIDTADWITLVLLTSIFFVVIGKSFFYSRFINFIILPFNNKYVIMYNKKDRLINWFHIFLTLFQLFNFALFIYLARRILFQLDNSAYPFIYVLILGMLALFLLVKVVLQLFNAFIFNITSTISELIFKKLTYLNYSGIVMFLANVILTYALKDSQTVIYISIALVFIINLIGWVTVVRNHQFYITNNIFYFILYLCTLEIAPFVIIGSYFKD
;
A
#
# COMPACT_ATOMS: atom_id res chain seq x y z
N MET A 1 -19.58 9.63 42.55
CA MET A 1 -18.76 9.50 41.33
C MET A 1 -19.70 9.02 40.24
N GLU A 2 -20.13 9.93 39.38
CA GLU A 2 -20.90 9.53 38.20
C GLU A 2 -19.99 8.71 37.29
N PRO A 3 -20.41 7.52 36.84
CA PRO A 3 -19.65 6.76 35.87
C PRO A 3 -19.63 7.59 34.58
N THR A 4 -18.45 8.11 34.23
CA THR A 4 -18.22 8.65 32.89
C THR A 4 -18.49 7.52 31.90
N LEU A 5 -19.61 7.60 31.18
CA LEU A 5 -19.92 6.75 30.05
C LEU A 5 -18.73 6.82 29.09
N ARG A 6 -17.86 5.82 29.18
CA ARG A 6 -16.76 5.63 28.24
C ARG A 6 -17.45 5.38 26.90
N LEU A 7 -17.15 6.20 25.90
CA LEU A 7 -17.60 6.03 24.50
C LEU A 7 -17.02 4.70 23.97
N ILE A 8 -17.64 3.58 24.34
CA ILE A 8 -17.13 2.21 24.16
C ILE A 8 -17.21 1.73 22.71
N ASP A 9 -18.02 2.34 21.84
CA ASP A 9 -18.40 1.65 20.60
C ASP A 9 -17.46 1.79 19.39
N THR A 10 -16.55 2.77 19.35
CA THR A 10 -15.71 3.00 18.15
C THR A 10 -14.22 2.78 18.32
N ALA A 11 -13.65 2.97 19.51
CA ALA A 11 -12.20 2.88 19.69
C ALA A 11 -11.69 1.42 19.80
N ASP A 12 -12.49 0.50 20.35
CA ASP A 12 -12.00 -0.83 20.74
C ASP A 12 -11.63 -1.71 19.53
N TRP A 13 -12.48 -1.75 18.49
CA TRP A 13 -12.20 -2.55 17.30
C TRP A 13 -11.09 -1.92 16.42
N ILE A 14 -10.98 -0.58 16.38
CA ILE A 14 -9.88 0.12 15.71
C ILE A 14 -8.55 -0.24 16.39
N THR A 15 -8.53 -0.24 17.72
CA THR A 15 -7.37 -0.65 18.52
C THR A 15 -6.96 -2.09 18.20
N LEU A 16 -7.93 -3.00 18.09
CA LEU A 16 -7.69 -4.40 17.74
C LEU A 16 -7.07 -4.53 16.33
N VAL A 17 -7.54 -3.76 15.35
CA VAL A 17 -6.97 -3.72 14.00
C VAL A 17 -5.54 -3.19 14.02
N LEU A 18 -5.28 -2.10 14.74
CA LEU A 18 -3.94 -1.53 14.87
C LEU A 18 -2.96 -2.55 15.50
N LEU A 19 -3.38 -3.22 16.58
CA LEU A 19 -2.58 -4.25 17.25
C LEU A 19 -2.30 -5.44 16.31
N THR A 20 -3.33 -5.90 15.59
CA THR A 20 -3.19 -6.95 14.58
C THR A 20 -2.21 -6.54 13.47
N SER A 21 -2.22 -5.28 13.05
CA SER A 21 -1.29 -4.80 12.04
C SER A 21 0.16 -4.81 12.54
N ILE A 22 0.42 -4.35 13.77
CA ILE A 22 1.75 -4.38 14.40
C ILE A 22 2.27 -5.82 14.49
N PHE A 23 1.40 -6.77 14.83
CA PHE A 23 1.75 -8.18 14.95
C PHE A 23 2.40 -8.71 13.65
N PHE A 24 1.87 -8.36 12.48
CA PHE A 24 2.48 -8.75 11.19
C PHE A 24 3.89 -8.18 11.00
N VAL A 25 4.13 -6.93 11.39
CA VAL A 25 5.46 -6.30 11.29
C VAL A 25 6.44 -6.95 12.24
N VAL A 26 6.01 -7.25 13.46
CA VAL A 26 6.84 -7.91 14.49
C VAL A 26 7.26 -9.30 14.03
N ILE A 27 6.34 -10.09 13.46
CA ILE A 27 6.66 -11.39 12.85
C ILE A 27 7.68 -11.21 11.73
N GLY A 28 7.44 -10.27 10.80
CA GLY A 28 8.35 -9.99 9.69
C GLY A 28 9.76 -9.63 10.17
N LYS A 29 9.87 -8.81 11.21
CA LYS A 29 11.15 -8.45 11.85
C LYS A 29 11.81 -9.64 12.55
N SER A 30 11.06 -10.47 13.27
CA SER A 30 11.59 -11.59 14.03
C SER A 30 12.19 -12.67 13.13
N PHE A 31 11.48 -13.03 12.04
CA PHE A 31 11.94 -14.07 11.11
C PHE A 31 12.97 -13.56 10.09
N PHE A 32 12.96 -12.26 9.76
CA PHE A 32 13.79 -11.69 8.69
C PHE A 32 14.49 -10.40 9.08
N TYR A 33 15.16 -10.38 10.24
CA TYR A 33 15.79 -9.18 10.81
C TYR A 33 16.68 -8.40 9.83
N SER A 34 17.62 -9.07 9.15
CA SER A 34 18.52 -8.41 8.19
C SER A 34 17.77 -7.75 7.02
N ARG A 35 16.72 -8.39 6.50
CA ARG A 35 15.85 -7.81 5.47
C ARG A 35 15.07 -6.60 5.99
N PHE A 36 14.55 -6.69 7.22
CA PHE A 36 13.81 -5.61 7.85
C PHE A 36 14.64 -4.35 8.07
N ILE A 37 15.89 -4.48 8.53
CA ILE A 37 16.80 -3.33 8.69
C ILE A 37 17.06 -2.67 7.33
N ASN A 38 17.33 -3.46 6.29
CA ASN A 38 17.50 -2.92 4.94
C ASN A 38 16.21 -2.25 4.41
N PHE A 39 15.03 -2.78 4.75
CA PHE A 39 13.73 -2.22 4.37
C PHE A 39 13.43 -0.87 5.05
N ILE A 40 13.76 -0.70 6.34
CA ILE A 40 13.55 0.59 7.03
C ILE A 40 14.36 1.72 6.39
N ILE A 41 15.56 1.41 5.91
CA ILE A 41 16.49 2.39 5.32
C ILE A 41 16.13 2.69 3.85
N LEU A 42 15.10 2.06 3.28
CA LEU A 42 14.67 2.21 1.89
C LEU A 42 14.57 3.67 1.38
N PRO A 43 13.96 4.65 2.08
CA PRO A 43 13.87 6.02 1.57
C PRO A 43 15.24 6.72 1.48
N PHE A 44 16.24 6.25 2.22
CA PHE A 44 17.59 6.80 2.21
C PHE A 44 18.54 5.99 1.31
N ASN A 45 18.29 4.68 1.16
CA ASN A 45 19.14 3.79 0.40
C ASN A 45 18.36 2.67 -0.30
N ASN A 46 18.51 2.61 -1.62
CA ASN A 46 17.94 1.56 -2.48
C ASN A 46 18.61 0.18 -2.33
N LYS A 47 19.50 -0.01 -1.34
CA LYS A 47 20.21 -1.26 -1.06
C LYS A 47 19.27 -2.47 -0.94
N TYR A 48 18.11 -2.32 -0.30
CA TYR A 48 17.11 -3.39 -0.20
C TYR A 48 16.65 -3.85 -1.58
N VAL A 49 16.25 -2.88 -2.41
CA VAL A 49 15.80 -3.13 -3.79
C VAL A 49 16.91 -3.74 -4.62
N ILE A 50 18.16 -3.29 -4.51
CA ILE A 50 19.25 -3.80 -5.34
C ILE A 50 19.67 -5.22 -4.92
N MET A 51 19.69 -5.50 -3.62
CA MET A 51 20.20 -6.75 -3.05
C MET A 51 19.20 -7.92 -3.17
N TYR A 52 17.91 -7.65 -2.99
CA TYR A 52 16.89 -8.71 -2.94
C TYR A 52 16.12 -8.91 -4.24
N ASN A 53 16.26 -8.01 -5.22
CA ASN A 53 15.64 -8.13 -6.55
C ASN A 53 16.26 -9.25 -7.43
N LYS A 54 17.51 -9.66 -7.17
CA LYS A 54 18.21 -10.69 -7.98
C LYS A 54 18.10 -12.13 -7.47
N LYS A 55 17.73 -12.34 -6.19
CA LYS A 55 17.87 -13.64 -5.52
C LYS A 55 16.57 -14.23 -4.99
N ASP A 56 15.53 -13.42 -4.79
CA ASP A 56 14.28 -13.87 -4.17
C ASP A 56 13.12 -13.81 -5.16
N ARG A 57 12.30 -14.87 -5.15
CA ARG A 57 10.99 -14.89 -5.83
C ARG A 57 10.16 -13.71 -5.34
N LEU A 58 9.37 -13.11 -6.23
CA LEU A 58 8.48 -11.97 -5.94
C LEU A 58 7.63 -12.11 -4.68
N ILE A 59 7.26 -13.34 -4.36
CA ILE A 59 6.42 -13.72 -3.24
C ILE A 59 7.33 -14.37 -2.20
N ASN A 60 7.93 -13.54 -1.37
CA ASN A 60 8.68 -13.97 -0.20
C ASN A 60 7.82 -13.79 1.04
N TRP A 61 7.94 -14.69 2.03
CA TRP A 61 7.19 -14.61 3.28
C TRP A 61 7.30 -13.23 3.95
N PHE A 62 8.50 -12.64 3.93
CA PHE A 62 8.71 -11.27 4.42
C PHE A 62 7.84 -10.23 3.71
N HIS A 63 7.76 -10.30 2.37
CA HIS A 63 6.92 -9.41 1.58
C HIS A 63 5.44 -9.61 1.84
N ILE A 64 4.99 -10.85 2.04
CA ILE A 64 3.60 -11.16 2.38
C ILE A 64 3.22 -10.47 3.70
N PHE A 65 4.03 -10.63 4.75
CA PHE A 65 3.76 -10.00 6.05
C PHE A 65 3.69 -8.47 5.96
N LEU A 66 4.61 -7.84 5.23
CA LEU A 66 4.58 -6.39 5.02
C LEU A 66 3.38 -5.93 4.18
N THR A 67 2.96 -6.73 3.19
CA THR A 67 1.79 -6.42 2.36
C THR A 67 0.51 -6.53 3.18
N LEU A 68 0.40 -7.52 4.08
CA LEU A 68 -0.71 -7.63 5.02
C LEU A 68 -0.74 -6.44 5.99
N PHE A 69 0.38 -6.08 6.59
CA PHE A 69 0.48 -4.88 7.42
C PHE A 69 -0.02 -3.63 6.69
N GLN A 70 0.41 -3.48 5.44
CA GLN A 70 0.01 -2.38 4.59
C GLN A 70 -1.50 -2.38 4.30
N LEU A 71 -2.07 -3.52 3.89
CA LEU A 71 -3.50 -3.65 3.59
C LEU A 71 -4.39 -3.25 4.78
N PHE A 72 -4.05 -3.72 5.99
CA PHE A 72 -4.79 -3.39 7.21
C PHE A 72 -4.76 -1.88 7.49
N ASN A 73 -3.59 -1.24 7.35
CA ASN A 73 -3.44 0.18 7.62
C ASN A 73 -4.08 1.08 6.57
N PHE A 74 -3.98 0.73 5.28
CA PHE A 74 -4.66 1.47 4.22
C PHE A 74 -6.17 1.35 4.33
N ALA A 75 -6.70 0.16 4.62
CA ALA A 75 -8.13 -0.04 4.81
C ALA A 75 -8.65 0.80 5.98
N LEU A 76 -7.93 0.81 7.10
CA LEU A 76 -8.30 1.58 8.28
C LEU A 76 -8.20 3.09 8.03
N PHE A 77 -7.18 3.54 7.31
CA PHE A 77 -7.04 4.94 6.93
C PHE A 77 -8.18 5.41 6.02
N ILE A 78 -8.53 4.63 4.99
CA ILE A 78 -9.63 4.96 4.08
C ILE A 78 -10.96 5.03 4.85
N TYR A 79 -11.18 4.09 5.76
CA TYR A 79 -12.34 4.08 6.63
C TYR A 79 -12.42 5.35 7.50
N LEU A 80 -11.32 5.74 8.17
CA LEU A 80 -11.26 6.95 8.99
C LEU A 80 -11.42 8.22 8.14
N ALA A 81 -10.75 8.29 6.99
CA ALA A 81 -10.83 9.42 6.08
C ALA A 81 -12.24 9.62 5.53
N ARG A 82 -12.94 8.53 5.18
CA ARG A 82 -14.34 8.55 4.75
C ARG A 82 -15.24 9.18 5.82
N ARG A 83 -15.06 8.76 7.07
CA ARG A 83 -15.83 9.28 8.22
C ARG A 83 -15.56 10.78 8.44
N ILE A 84 -14.30 11.20 8.39
CA ILE A 84 -13.90 12.58 8.74
C ILE A 84 -14.21 13.57 7.62
N LEU A 85 -14.01 13.19 6.35
CA LEU A 85 -14.19 14.09 5.21
C LEU A 85 -15.63 14.17 4.73
N PHE A 86 -16.36 13.06 4.75
CA PHE A 86 -17.71 12.98 4.19
C PHE A 86 -18.81 12.83 5.25
N GLN A 87 -18.45 12.82 6.54
CA GLN A 87 -19.39 12.70 7.66
C GLN A 87 -20.36 11.52 7.52
N LEU A 88 -19.90 10.44 6.89
CA LEU A 88 -20.72 9.27 6.60
C LEU A 88 -21.01 8.48 7.87
N ASP A 89 -22.29 8.20 8.07
CA ASP A 89 -22.80 7.66 9.33
C ASP A 89 -22.30 6.24 9.66
N ASN A 90 -22.26 5.96 10.96
CA ASN A 90 -21.57 4.83 11.58
C ASN A 90 -22.37 3.51 11.60
N SER A 91 -23.49 3.45 10.90
CA SER A 91 -24.55 2.46 11.15
C SER A 91 -24.21 1.00 10.83
N ALA A 92 -23.11 0.72 10.10
CA ALA A 92 -22.72 -0.63 9.69
C ALA A 92 -21.28 -1.01 10.10
N TYR A 93 -20.92 -0.74 11.36
CA TYR A 93 -19.65 -1.20 11.94
C TYR A 93 -19.73 -2.63 12.49
N PRO A 94 -18.67 -3.46 12.35
CA PRO A 94 -17.41 -3.27 11.63
C PRO A 94 -17.45 -3.71 10.15
N PHE A 95 -18.64 -3.99 9.61
CA PHE A 95 -18.84 -4.55 8.26
C PHE A 95 -18.21 -3.70 7.15
N ILE A 96 -18.35 -2.36 7.22
CA ILE A 96 -17.77 -1.45 6.23
C ILE A 96 -16.25 -1.58 6.15
N TYR A 97 -15.56 -1.72 7.28
CA TYR A 97 -14.10 -1.88 7.29
C TYR A 97 -13.67 -3.18 6.60
N VAL A 98 -14.35 -4.30 6.90
CA VAL A 98 -14.06 -5.59 6.27
C VAL A 98 -14.31 -5.55 4.76
N LEU A 99 -15.36 -4.85 4.33
CA LEU A 99 -15.67 -4.65 2.92
C LEU A 99 -14.58 -3.82 2.22
N ILE A 100 -14.11 -2.72 2.83
CA ILE A 100 -12.99 -1.91 2.31
C ILE A 100 -11.71 -2.77 2.22
N LEU A 101 -11.39 -3.52 3.27
CA LEU A 101 -10.21 -4.39 3.29
C LEU A 101 -10.28 -5.46 2.19
N GLY A 102 -11.44 -6.10 2.03
CA GLY A 102 -11.67 -7.11 0.98
C GLY A 102 -11.52 -6.53 -0.42
N MET A 103 -12.10 -5.35 -0.69
CA MET A 103 -11.96 -4.67 -1.98
C MET A 103 -10.52 -4.27 -2.27
N LEU A 104 -9.79 -3.71 -1.28
CA LEU A 104 -8.39 -3.34 -1.44
C LEU A 104 -7.48 -4.55 -1.68
N ALA A 105 -7.71 -5.64 -0.94
CA ALA A 105 -6.96 -6.88 -1.12
C ALA A 105 -7.21 -7.48 -2.51
N LEU A 106 -8.48 -7.55 -2.94
CA LEU A 106 -8.85 -8.05 -4.26
C LEU A 106 -8.25 -7.17 -5.36
N PHE A 107 -8.34 -5.84 -5.24
CA PHE A 107 -7.74 -4.91 -6.20
C PHE A 107 -6.23 -5.12 -6.34
N LEU A 108 -5.51 -5.25 -5.21
CA LEU A 108 -4.07 -5.47 -5.22
C LEU A 108 -3.71 -6.83 -5.85
N LEU A 109 -4.43 -7.89 -5.50
CA LEU A 109 -4.22 -9.23 -6.06
C LEU A 109 -4.47 -9.26 -7.56
N VAL A 110 -5.62 -8.76 -8.02
CA VAL A 110 -5.97 -8.70 -9.44
C VAL A 110 -4.92 -7.89 -10.20
N LYS A 111 -4.51 -6.73 -9.66
CA LYS A 111 -3.47 -5.89 -10.26
C LYS A 111 -2.16 -6.66 -10.44
N VAL A 112 -1.68 -7.35 -9.40
CA VAL A 112 -0.42 -8.11 -9.49
C VAL A 112 -0.53 -9.29 -10.47
N VAL A 113 -1.62 -10.04 -10.44
CA VAL A 113 -1.85 -11.18 -11.35
C VAL A 113 -1.87 -10.72 -12.80
N LEU A 114 -2.59 -9.65 -13.10
CA LEU A 114 -2.65 -9.07 -14.45
C LEU A 114 -1.28 -8.56 -14.93
N GLN A 115 -0.49 -7.94 -14.06
CA GLN A 115 0.86 -7.49 -14.40
C GLN A 115 1.77 -8.68 -14.73
N LEU A 116 1.68 -9.78 -13.98
CA LEU A 116 2.45 -11.00 -14.23
C LEU A 116 2.01 -11.73 -15.49
N PHE A 117 0.70 -11.78 -15.75
CA PHE A 117 0.15 -12.42 -16.94
C PHE A 117 0.62 -11.72 -18.23
N ASN A 118 0.58 -10.38 -18.26
CA ASN A 118 1.15 -9.63 -19.37
C ASN A 118 2.65 -9.87 -19.53
N ALA A 119 3.39 -9.91 -18.42
CA ALA A 119 4.82 -10.20 -18.45
C ALA A 119 5.14 -11.57 -19.09
N PHE A 120 4.28 -12.55 -18.85
CA PHE A 120 4.37 -13.89 -19.43
C PHE A 120 4.10 -13.88 -20.94
N ILE A 121 3.04 -13.19 -21.39
CA ILE A 121 2.71 -13.06 -22.82
C ILE A 121 3.86 -12.44 -23.61
N PHE A 122 4.48 -11.39 -23.06
CA PHE A 122 5.56 -10.65 -23.74
C PHE A 122 6.96 -11.26 -23.51
N ASN A 123 7.07 -12.39 -22.80
CA ASN A 123 8.33 -13.05 -22.46
C ASN A 123 9.38 -12.13 -21.79
N ILE A 124 8.91 -11.12 -21.06
CA ILE A 124 9.73 -10.15 -20.30
C ILE A 124 9.49 -10.28 -18.79
N THR A 125 9.21 -11.51 -18.35
CA THR A 125 8.83 -11.87 -16.97
C THR A 125 9.84 -11.40 -15.94
N SER A 126 11.14 -11.55 -16.18
CA SER A 126 12.20 -11.10 -15.28
C SER A 126 12.11 -9.59 -15.02
N THR A 127 12.11 -8.79 -16.08
CA THR A 127 12.11 -7.32 -15.95
C THR A 127 10.83 -6.81 -15.31
N ILE A 128 9.66 -7.28 -15.75
CA ILE A 128 8.39 -6.84 -15.16
C ILE A 128 8.27 -7.31 -13.71
N SER A 129 8.74 -8.52 -13.37
CA SER A 129 8.77 -8.99 -11.99
C SER A 129 9.55 -8.03 -11.08
N GLU A 130 10.75 -7.62 -11.50
CA GLU A 130 11.56 -6.66 -10.75
C GLU A 130 10.85 -5.30 -10.56
N LEU A 131 10.13 -4.84 -11.58
CA LEU A 131 9.35 -3.61 -11.52
C LEU A 131 8.18 -3.73 -10.53
N ILE A 132 7.45 -4.84 -10.56
CA ILE A 132 6.36 -5.13 -9.63
C ILE A 132 6.90 -5.18 -8.20
N PHE A 133 8.02 -5.88 -7.98
CA PHE A 133 8.67 -6.00 -6.68
C PHE A 133 9.00 -4.63 -6.09
N LYS A 134 9.65 -3.76 -6.89
CA LYS A 134 10.01 -2.41 -6.47
C LYS A 134 8.75 -1.60 -6.12
N LYS A 135 7.76 -1.55 -7.01
CA LYS A 135 6.50 -0.82 -6.77
C LYS A 135 5.81 -1.29 -5.48
N LEU A 136 5.70 -2.60 -5.28
CA LEU A 136 5.09 -3.18 -4.09
C LEU A 136 5.89 -2.89 -2.82
N THR A 137 7.23 -2.88 -2.89
CA THR A 137 8.10 -2.54 -1.76
C THR A 137 7.85 -1.11 -1.27
N TYR A 138 7.82 -0.15 -2.20
CA TYR A 138 7.55 1.26 -1.87
C TYR A 138 6.12 1.46 -1.35
N LEU A 139 5.14 0.75 -1.92
CA LEU A 139 3.78 0.74 -1.40
C LEU A 139 3.73 0.18 0.04
N ASN A 140 4.40 -0.94 0.31
CA ASN A 140 4.46 -1.52 1.65
C ASN A 140 5.14 -0.59 2.65
N TYR A 141 6.17 0.16 2.22
CA TYR A 141 6.82 1.16 3.06
C TYR A 141 5.84 2.30 3.43
N SER A 142 5.00 2.73 2.49
CA SER A 142 3.96 3.73 2.77
C SER A 142 2.95 3.29 3.83
N GLY A 143 2.85 1.98 4.10
CA GLY A 143 2.05 1.45 5.21
C GLY A 143 2.54 1.83 6.60
N ILE A 144 3.84 2.07 6.76
CA ILE A 144 4.39 2.60 8.03
C ILE A 144 3.85 4.00 8.28
N VAL A 145 3.83 4.84 7.24
CA VAL A 145 3.29 6.20 7.33
C VAL A 145 1.79 6.16 7.63
N MET A 146 1.03 5.30 6.96
CA MET A 146 -0.40 5.18 7.25
C MET A 146 -0.68 4.65 8.65
N PHE A 147 0.14 3.73 9.16
CA PHE A 147 0.02 3.27 10.55
C PHE A 147 0.18 4.43 11.54
N LEU A 148 1.22 5.26 11.36
CA LEU A 148 1.43 6.44 12.22
C LEU A 148 0.26 7.43 12.09
N ALA A 149 -0.22 7.67 10.87
CA ALA A 149 -1.38 8.53 10.62
C ALA A 149 -2.63 8.02 11.35
N ASN A 150 -2.90 6.72 11.29
CA ASN A 150 -4.04 6.08 11.94
C ASN A 150 -3.98 6.22 13.47
N VAL A 151 -2.80 6.04 14.06
CA VAL A 151 -2.59 6.23 15.51
C VAL A 151 -2.86 7.69 15.90
N ILE A 152 -2.33 8.64 15.13
CA ILE A 152 -2.52 10.08 15.39
C ILE A 152 -4.00 10.46 15.26
N LEU A 153 -4.69 10.02 14.20
CA LEU A 153 -6.11 10.29 13.97
C LEU A 153 -7.03 9.67 15.03
N THR A 154 -6.64 8.53 15.59
CA THR A 154 -7.46 7.80 16.57
C THR A 154 -7.27 8.35 17.99
N TYR A 155 -6.04 8.68 18.40
CA TYR A 155 -5.74 8.98 19.80
C TYR A 155 -5.21 10.39 20.08
N ALA A 156 -4.57 11.06 19.13
CA ALA A 156 -3.92 12.36 19.38
C ALA A 156 -4.75 13.53 18.86
N LEU A 157 -5.06 13.54 17.56
CA LEU A 157 -5.76 14.62 16.86
C LEU A 157 -7.03 14.05 16.23
N LYS A 158 -8.04 13.82 17.08
CA LYS A 158 -9.30 13.21 16.67
C LYS A 158 -9.98 14.05 15.58
N ASP A 159 -10.39 13.37 14.51
CA ASP A 159 -11.12 13.93 13.38
C ASP A 159 -10.41 15.11 12.66
N SER A 160 -9.07 15.19 12.75
CA SER A 160 -8.29 16.24 12.08
C SER A 160 -8.15 15.98 10.57
N GLN A 161 -8.76 16.85 9.76
CA GLN A 161 -8.60 16.84 8.30
C GLN A 161 -7.15 17.11 7.86
N THR A 162 -6.42 17.94 8.61
CA THR A 162 -5.02 18.28 8.30
C THR A 162 -4.12 17.04 8.31
N VAL A 163 -4.32 16.14 9.28
CA VAL A 163 -3.55 14.89 9.37
C VAL A 163 -3.83 13.99 8.16
N ILE A 164 -5.07 13.94 7.67
CA ILE A 164 -5.43 13.18 6.47
C ILE A 164 -4.67 13.71 5.24
N TYR A 165 -4.72 15.02 4.99
CA TYR A 165 -4.07 15.61 3.82
C TYR A 165 -2.54 15.45 3.85
N ILE A 166 -1.92 15.66 5.01
CA ILE A 166 -0.47 15.46 5.19
C ILE A 166 -0.10 14.00 4.95
N SER A 167 -0.89 13.06 5.47
CA SER A 167 -0.62 11.62 5.30
C SER A 167 -0.74 11.18 3.85
N ILE A 168 -1.76 11.66 3.13
CA ILE A 168 -1.92 11.42 1.70
C ILE A 168 -0.74 11.98 0.92
N ALA A 169 -0.30 13.20 1.23
CA ALA A 169 0.84 13.83 0.57
C ALA A 169 2.14 13.02 0.79
N LEU A 170 2.41 12.58 2.01
CA LEU A 170 3.58 11.75 2.33
C LEU A 170 3.56 10.41 1.59
N VAL A 171 2.41 9.72 1.58
CA VAL A 171 2.25 8.47 0.84
C VAL A 171 2.47 8.68 -0.65
N PHE A 172 1.94 9.77 -1.21
CA PHE A 172 2.16 10.11 -2.62
C PHE A 172 3.64 10.34 -2.93
N ILE A 173 4.35 11.10 -2.10
CA ILE A 173 5.80 11.36 -2.25
C ILE A 173 6.60 10.05 -2.22
N ILE A 174 6.33 9.15 -1.27
CA ILE A 174 7.03 7.87 -1.15
C ILE A 174 6.83 7.02 -2.41
N ASN A 175 5.61 6.94 -2.91
CA ASN A 175 5.30 6.18 -4.12
C ASN A 175 5.91 6.83 -5.37
N LEU A 176 5.95 8.17 -5.43
CA LEU A 176 6.60 8.92 -6.51
C LEU A 176 8.11 8.64 -6.56
N ILE A 177 8.79 8.63 -5.40
CA ILE A 177 10.22 8.28 -5.31
C ILE A 177 10.46 6.85 -5.82
N GLY A 178 9.58 5.92 -5.47
CA GLY A 178 9.63 4.55 -5.99
C GLY A 178 9.53 4.50 -7.50
N TRP A 179 8.60 5.25 -8.08
CA TRP A 179 8.42 5.40 -9.53
C TRP A 179 9.63 6.01 -10.23
N VAL A 180 10.14 7.13 -9.72
CA VAL A 180 11.31 7.81 -10.30
C VAL A 180 12.54 6.90 -10.28
N THR A 181 12.75 6.19 -9.16
CA THR A 181 13.85 5.23 -9.02
C THR A 181 13.71 4.07 -10.01
N VAL A 182 12.49 3.58 -10.22
CA VAL A 182 12.19 2.53 -11.20
C VAL A 182 12.54 2.99 -12.62
N VAL A 183 12.06 4.16 -13.02
CA VAL A 183 12.29 4.71 -14.37
C VAL A 183 13.78 4.94 -14.61
N ARG A 184 14.50 5.46 -13.61
CA ARG A 184 15.94 5.76 -13.71
C ARG A 184 16.79 4.49 -13.79
N ASN A 185 16.50 3.45 -13.00
CA ASN A 185 17.30 2.22 -13.01
C ASN A 185 17.08 1.34 -14.24
N HIS A 186 15.89 1.40 -14.86
CA HIS A 186 15.54 0.55 -16.00
C HIS A 186 15.52 1.32 -17.32
N GLN A 187 16.04 2.57 -17.35
CA GLN A 187 16.01 3.46 -18.51
C GLN A 187 16.58 2.83 -19.79
N PHE A 188 17.71 2.11 -19.70
CA PHE A 188 18.35 1.45 -20.85
C PHE A 188 17.51 0.29 -21.44
N TYR A 189 16.82 -0.47 -20.59
CA TYR A 189 15.93 -1.57 -21.02
C TYR A 189 14.59 -1.06 -21.54
N ILE A 190 14.05 0.00 -20.93
CA ILE A 190 12.84 0.68 -21.38
C ILE A 190 13.08 1.25 -22.78
N THR A 191 14.24 1.85 -23.05
CA THR A 191 14.58 2.40 -24.38
C THR A 191 14.74 1.34 -25.48
N ASN A 192 15.09 0.09 -25.13
CA ASN A 192 15.25 -0.97 -26.12
C ASN A 192 13.92 -1.67 -26.47
N ASN A 193 12.91 -1.58 -25.60
CA ASN A 193 11.59 -2.22 -25.74
C ASN A 193 10.43 -1.25 -25.43
N ILE A 194 10.54 0.00 -25.89
CA ILE A 194 9.61 1.11 -25.55
C ILE A 194 8.15 0.75 -25.86
N PHE A 195 7.90 0.09 -27.00
CA PHE A 195 6.55 -0.31 -27.41
C PHE A 195 5.89 -1.29 -26.42
N TYR A 196 6.64 -2.28 -25.91
CA TYR A 196 6.13 -3.25 -24.93
C TYR A 196 5.89 -2.60 -23.56
N PHE A 197 6.73 -1.64 -23.18
CA PHE A 197 6.54 -0.88 -21.94
C PHE A 197 5.34 0.06 -22.00
N ILE A 198 5.14 0.76 -23.13
CA ILE A 198 3.96 1.60 -23.38
C ILE A 198 2.69 0.76 -23.39
N LEU A 199 2.69 -0.40 -24.06
CA LEU A 199 1.53 -1.30 -24.08
C LEU A 199 1.19 -1.81 -22.67
N TYR A 200 2.18 -2.17 -21.87
CA TYR A 200 1.99 -2.52 -20.46
C TYR A 200 1.40 -1.37 -19.63
N LEU A 201 1.94 -0.15 -19.76
CA LEU A 201 1.47 1.06 -19.05
C LEU A 201 0.04 1.43 -19.44
N CYS A 202 -0.26 1.45 -20.74
CA CYS A 202 -1.56 1.79 -21.27
C CYS A 202 -2.63 0.79 -20.84
N THR A 203 -2.37 -0.52 -20.96
CA THR A 203 -3.43 -1.52 -20.74
C THR A 203 -3.75 -1.74 -19.27
N LEU A 204 -2.80 -1.55 -18.34
CA LEU A 204 -3.01 -1.91 -16.94
C LEU A 204 -2.98 -0.77 -15.92
N GLU A 205 -2.26 0.31 -16.21
CA GLU A 205 -2.14 1.43 -15.28
C GLU A 205 -2.92 2.66 -15.73
N ILE A 206 -3.10 2.90 -17.03
CA ILE A 206 -3.81 4.09 -17.53
C ILE A 206 -5.25 3.75 -17.92
N ALA A 207 -5.50 2.60 -18.55
CA ALA A 207 -6.84 2.19 -18.99
C ALA A 207 -7.90 2.17 -17.87
N PRO A 208 -7.64 1.66 -16.64
CA PRO A 208 -8.64 1.69 -15.57
C PRO A 208 -9.03 3.12 -15.16
N PHE A 209 -8.06 4.04 -15.12
CA PHE A 209 -8.35 5.45 -14.79
C PHE A 209 -9.10 6.17 -15.91
N VAL A 210 -8.80 5.86 -17.19
CA VAL A 210 -9.53 6.40 -18.34
C VAL A 210 -10.98 5.90 -18.36
N ILE A 211 -11.21 4.61 -18.09
CA ILE A 211 -12.56 4.01 -18.03
C ILE A 211 -13.38 4.60 -16.87
N ILE A 212 -12.77 4.80 -15.68
CA ILE A 212 -13.43 5.47 -14.56
C ILE A 212 -13.74 6.93 -14.92
N GLY A 213 -12.79 7.64 -15.53
CA GLY A 213 -12.97 9.02 -15.97
C GLY A 213 -14.07 9.21 -17.03
N SER A 214 -14.26 8.24 -17.93
CA SER A 214 -15.39 8.25 -18.86
C SER A 214 -16.73 8.03 -18.16
N TYR A 215 -16.77 7.19 -17.12
CA TYR A 215 -17.98 6.90 -16.35
C TYR A 215 -18.47 8.07 -15.47
N PHE A 216 -17.59 9.02 -15.15
CA PHE A 216 -17.92 10.24 -14.40
C PHE A 216 -18.37 11.41 -15.29
N LYS A 217 -18.34 11.24 -16.62
CA LYS A 217 -18.70 12.29 -17.57
C LYS A 217 -20.14 12.17 -18.09
N ASP A 218 -20.81 11.08 -17.75
CA ASP A 218 -22.26 10.86 -17.87
C ASP A 218 -22.92 10.95 -16.47
#